data_AF-A0A6F8XKQ4-F1
#
_entry.id   AF-A0A6F8XKQ4-F1
#
_cell.length_a   1.000
_cell.length_b   1.000
_cell.length_c   1.000
_cell.angle_alpha   90.00
_cell.angle_beta   90.00
_cell.angle_gamma   90.00
#
_symmetry.space_group_name_H-M   'P 1'
#
loop_
_entity.id
_entity.type
_entity.pdbx_description
1 polymer ?
#
loop_
_entity_poly.entity_id
_entity_poly.type
_entity_poly.pdbx_seq_one_letter_code
_entity_poly.pdbx_strand_id
1 'polypeptide(L)'
;MEATGIAAPQRAAIEPPTFGGELATDAKALAQYTERVEELLEELPAKPERTAEQQVRAGDIHEAARRQRARFMHIHGDQVYAELTEGQTLHLRLPELVYGAAELFTGLVPTRAQVAQERERVQAAKEGREIDQGIFFGSLLRRTEVATHLTEAMQLPTQQARRLLGEFRRAGSVTLGSVTVERRGAAGHITMSNVKCLNAEDDPSVGDMETAVDLVLLDDDIRVGVLRGGPMTHPRYHGRRVFSAGINLTDLHHGQISYVDFLLRREIGYINKILRGLLVDPDPAAWPQRTVQKPWLAAVDTFAIGGGAQLLTVFDRVIAAADAYFSLPAAQEGIVPGVSNLRLSRHGGGRLARQVILWGRKIYAHEAAGAAFRDEVVEPSSMDSAVEAGVDRLDSPAVVANRAMLNLADEPVDRFHAYLAEFAVRQARRLYSEDVLAKVGRAWAR
;
A
#
# COMPACT_ATOMS: atom_id res chain seq x y z
N MET A 1 11.48 53.05 -36.33
CA MET A 1 10.80 51.74 -36.25
C MET A 1 11.68 50.84 -35.42
N GLU A 2 11.58 51.00 -34.09
CA GLU A 2 12.38 50.26 -33.12
C GLU A 2 11.75 48.88 -32.91
N ALA A 3 12.57 47.84 -33.10
CA ALA A 3 12.25 46.49 -32.71
C ALA A 3 12.53 46.34 -31.21
N THR A 4 11.48 46.35 -30.40
CA THR A 4 11.55 46.00 -28.98
C THR A 4 11.75 44.49 -28.86
N GLY A 5 12.99 44.08 -28.58
CA GLY A 5 13.30 42.72 -28.17
C GLY A 5 12.65 42.45 -26.82
N ILE A 6 11.59 41.63 -26.83
CA ILE A 6 11.03 41.05 -25.61
C ILE A 6 12.04 40.02 -25.13
N ALA A 7 12.84 40.39 -24.13
CA ALA A 7 13.67 39.44 -23.41
C ALA A 7 12.78 38.36 -22.81
N ALA A 8 13.07 37.09 -23.12
CA ALA A 8 12.46 35.96 -22.43
C ALA A 8 12.67 36.14 -20.91
N PRO A 9 11.65 35.93 -20.06
CA PRO A 9 11.80 36.11 -18.63
C PRO A 9 12.90 35.17 -18.14
N GLN A 10 13.92 35.75 -17.50
CA GLN A 10 14.97 35.01 -16.80
C GLN A 10 14.30 34.00 -15.87
N ARG A 11 14.48 32.70 -16.15
CA ARG A 11 14.18 31.63 -15.20
C ARG A 11 15.02 31.92 -13.96
N ALA A 12 14.41 32.42 -12.88
CA ALA A 12 15.07 32.55 -11.60
C ALA A 12 15.36 31.14 -11.08
N ALA A 13 16.47 30.55 -11.50
CA ALA A 13 16.95 29.27 -11.01
C ALA A 13 17.47 29.51 -9.59
N ILE A 14 16.76 28.99 -8.59
CA ILE A 14 17.31 28.89 -7.23
C ILE A 14 18.55 28.02 -7.34
N GLU A 15 19.70 28.54 -6.92
CA GLU A 15 20.95 27.79 -6.93
C GLU A 15 20.79 26.53 -6.04
N PRO A 16 21.01 25.32 -6.59
CA PRO A 16 20.84 24.10 -5.81
C PRO A 16 21.92 24.00 -4.73
N PRO A 17 21.57 23.56 -3.51
CA PRO A 17 22.57 23.29 -2.48
C PRO A 17 23.54 22.19 -2.93
N THR A 18 24.78 22.29 -2.46
CA THR A 18 25.75 21.20 -2.56
C THR A 18 25.75 20.45 -1.25
N PHE A 19 25.59 19.14 -1.33
CA PHE A 19 25.64 18.22 -0.19
C PHE A 19 26.95 17.43 -0.18
N GLY A 20 27.27 16.82 0.95
CA GLY A 20 28.50 16.07 1.21
C GLY A 20 29.22 16.49 2.50
N GLY A 21 28.59 17.35 3.31
CA GLY A 21 29.09 17.80 4.61
C GLY A 21 28.47 17.02 5.77
N GLU A 22 28.41 17.66 6.94
CA GLU A 22 27.71 17.13 8.11
C GLU A 22 26.19 17.20 7.93
N LEU A 23 25.46 16.20 8.41
CA LEU A 23 23.99 16.11 8.29
C LEU A 23 23.29 17.41 8.72
N ALA A 24 23.64 17.99 9.86
CA ALA A 24 23.01 19.21 10.36
C ALA A 24 23.20 20.42 9.40
N THR A 25 24.38 20.53 8.79
CA THR A 25 24.69 21.61 7.83
C THR A 25 23.91 21.41 6.53
N ASP A 26 23.92 20.20 6.00
CA ASP A 26 23.24 19.86 4.74
C ASP A 26 21.71 19.89 4.89
N ALA A 27 21.18 19.51 6.06
CA ALA A 27 19.77 19.63 6.39
C ALA A 27 19.32 21.10 6.43
N LYS A 28 20.13 21.98 7.02
CA LYS A 28 19.86 23.43 7.01
C LYS A 28 19.87 23.99 5.58
N ALA A 29 20.80 23.57 4.74
CA ALA A 29 20.87 23.98 3.34
C ALA A 29 19.66 23.49 2.54
N LEU A 30 19.21 22.24 2.76
CA LEU A 30 17.98 21.71 2.18
C LEU A 30 16.77 22.53 2.62
N ALA A 31 16.62 22.82 3.91
CA ALA A 31 15.52 23.59 4.46
C ALA A 31 15.41 24.98 3.81
N GLN A 32 16.52 25.74 3.79
CA GLN A 32 16.58 27.06 3.14
C GLN A 32 16.24 27.01 1.65
N TYR A 33 16.76 26.01 0.94
CA TYR A 33 16.45 25.82 -0.47
C TYR A 33 14.96 25.54 -0.69
N THR A 34 14.36 24.67 0.13
CA THR A 34 12.95 24.32 0.01
C THR A 34 12.01 25.44 0.46
N GLU A 35 12.39 26.27 1.43
CA GLU A 35 11.66 27.48 1.80
C GLU A 35 11.54 28.41 0.59
N ARG A 36 12.66 28.66 -0.10
CA ARG A 36 12.64 29.46 -1.34
C ARG A 36 11.82 28.82 -2.46
N VAL A 37 11.79 27.49 -2.53
CA VAL A 37 10.91 26.76 -3.47
C VAL A 37 9.44 27.02 -3.17
N GLU A 38 9.03 26.98 -1.89
CA GLU A 38 7.65 27.26 -1.50
C GLU A 38 7.27 28.71 -1.85
N GLU A 39 8.12 29.69 -1.57
CA GLU A 39 7.89 31.10 -1.97
C GLU A 39 7.63 31.23 -3.49
N LEU A 40 8.41 30.53 -4.33
CA LEU A 40 8.19 30.55 -5.78
C LEU A 40 6.90 29.85 -6.22
N LEU A 41 6.43 28.85 -5.48
CA LEU A 41 5.15 28.19 -5.75
C LEU A 41 3.97 29.05 -5.31
N GLU A 42 4.11 29.81 -4.22
CA GLU A 42 3.11 30.76 -3.71
C GLU A 42 2.93 31.98 -4.62
N GLU A 43 3.96 32.36 -5.40
CA GLU A 43 3.85 33.38 -6.47
C GLU A 43 2.91 32.95 -7.61
N LEU A 44 2.63 31.65 -7.76
CA LEU A 44 1.76 31.12 -8.82
C LEU A 44 0.30 31.04 -8.34
N PRO A 45 -0.69 31.20 -9.24
CA PRO A 45 -2.08 30.89 -8.92
C PRO A 45 -2.24 29.46 -8.41
N ALA A 46 -3.37 29.19 -7.75
CA ALA A 46 -3.74 27.83 -7.36
C ALA A 46 -3.69 26.91 -8.59
N LYS A 47 -3.27 25.65 -8.42
CA LYS A 47 -3.02 24.73 -9.54
C LYS A 47 -4.13 24.70 -10.62
N PRO A 48 -5.44 24.70 -10.30
CA PRO A 48 -6.49 24.71 -11.32
C PRO A 48 -6.55 26.00 -12.16
N GLU A 49 -6.02 27.11 -11.66
CA GLU A 49 -6.06 28.44 -12.27
C GLU A 49 -4.79 28.76 -13.07
N ARG A 50 -3.78 27.89 -13.03
CA ARG A 50 -2.51 28.07 -13.74
C ARG A 50 -2.69 27.91 -15.24
N THR A 51 -2.08 28.81 -16.01
CA THR A 51 -1.88 28.64 -17.46
C THR A 51 -0.96 27.46 -17.74
N ALA A 52 -0.91 26.98 -18.99
CA ALA A 52 0.00 25.90 -19.39
C ALA A 52 1.47 26.22 -19.07
N GLU A 53 1.90 27.47 -19.29
CA GLU A 53 3.26 27.92 -18.96
C GLU A 53 3.51 27.92 -17.46
N GLN A 54 2.53 28.34 -16.65
CA GLN A 54 2.62 28.29 -15.18
C GLN A 54 2.63 26.86 -14.65
N GLN A 55 1.92 25.92 -15.28
CA GLN A 55 1.98 24.50 -14.93
C GLN A 55 3.38 23.93 -15.20
N VAL A 56 3.97 24.23 -16.37
CA VAL A 56 5.35 23.82 -16.69
C VAL A 56 6.33 24.42 -15.68
N ARG A 57 6.20 25.72 -15.38
CA ARG A 57 7.05 26.39 -14.38
C ARG A 57 6.94 25.73 -12.99
N ALA A 58 5.73 25.47 -12.51
CA ALA A 58 5.51 24.77 -11.23
C ALA A 58 6.12 23.36 -11.26
N GLY A 59 5.95 22.62 -12.37
CA GLY A 59 6.54 21.30 -12.56
C GLY A 59 8.06 21.31 -12.48
N ASP A 60 8.72 22.27 -13.14
CA ASP A 60 10.17 22.45 -13.10
C ASP A 60 10.67 22.77 -11.67
N ILE A 61 9.96 23.65 -10.95
CA ILE A 61 10.26 24.00 -9.55
C ILE A 61 10.17 22.76 -8.65
N HIS A 62 9.08 21.99 -8.75
CA HIS A 62 8.88 20.76 -7.99
C HIS A 62 9.95 19.70 -8.30
N GLU A 63 10.28 19.48 -9.57
CA GLU A 63 11.27 18.48 -9.98
C GLU A 63 12.68 18.86 -9.50
N ALA A 64 13.02 20.15 -9.49
CA ALA A 64 14.26 20.64 -8.92
C ALA A 64 14.36 20.34 -7.41
N ALA A 65 13.29 20.61 -6.64
CA ALA A 65 13.22 20.30 -5.21
C ALA A 65 13.31 18.81 -4.92
N ARG A 66 12.54 17.99 -5.63
CA ARG A 66 12.55 16.53 -5.53
C ARG A 66 13.94 15.95 -5.80
N ARG A 67 14.69 16.51 -6.76
CA ARG A 67 16.07 16.11 -7.03
C ARG A 67 16.99 16.37 -5.84
N GLN A 68 16.83 17.50 -5.14
CA GLN A 68 17.63 17.79 -3.95
C GLN A 68 17.25 16.89 -2.78
N ARG A 69 15.96 16.63 -2.55
CA ARG A 69 15.50 15.64 -1.54
C ARG A 69 16.11 14.25 -1.80
N ALA A 70 16.10 13.80 -3.06
CA ALA A 70 16.68 12.52 -3.44
C ALA A 70 18.21 12.47 -3.23
N ARG A 71 18.93 13.56 -3.55
CA ARG A 71 20.38 13.66 -3.31
C ARG A 71 20.71 13.68 -1.81
N PHE A 72 20.00 14.47 -1.04
CA PHE A 72 20.14 14.52 0.41
C PHE A 72 19.92 13.13 1.03
N MET A 73 18.82 12.46 0.67
CA MET A 73 18.54 11.11 1.15
C MET A 73 19.51 10.05 0.62
N HIS A 74 20.15 10.27 -0.52
CA HIS A 74 21.20 9.37 -1.00
C HIS A 74 22.44 9.44 -0.09
N ILE A 75 22.83 10.64 0.31
CA ILE A 75 24.03 10.88 1.14
C ILE A 75 23.76 10.55 2.61
N HIS A 76 22.64 11.01 3.17
CA HIS A 76 22.40 11.00 4.61
C HIS A 76 21.34 10.02 5.09
N GLY A 77 20.73 9.22 4.22
CA GLY A 77 19.54 8.45 4.58
C GLY A 77 19.71 7.51 5.79
N ASP A 78 20.90 6.95 6.01
CA ASP A 78 21.20 6.13 7.20
C ASP A 78 21.24 6.98 8.48
N GLN A 79 21.86 8.16 8.43
CA GLN A 79 21.93 9.10 9.55
C GLN A 79 20.55 9.68 9.89
N VAL A 80 19.79 10.07 8.87
CA VAL A 80 18.39 10.53 9.02
C VAL A 80 17.54 9.47 9.71
N TYR A 81 17.64 8.21 9.28
CA TYR A 81 16.90 7.13 9.91
C TYR A 81 17.36 6.86 11.35
N ALA A 82 18.67 6.89 11.60
CA ALA A 82 19.23 6.71 12.94
C ALA A 82 18.76 7.81 13.90
N GLU A 83 18.74 9.08 13.49
CA GLU A 83 18.22 10.18 14.32
C GLU A 83 16.72 10.01 14.61
N LEU A 84 15.92 9.60 13.62
CA LEU A 84 14.49 9.37 13.80
C LEU A 84 14.16 8.20 14.73
N THR A 85 15.01 7.18 14.78
CA THR A 85 14.75 5.91 15.47
C THR A 85 15.63 5.67 16.68
N GLU A 86 16.38 6.69 17.11
CA GLU A 86 17.38 6.59 18.18
C GLU A 86 18.34 5.41 17.96
N GLY A 87 18.94 5.35 16.77
CA GLY A 87 19.83 4.27 16.37
C GLY A 87 19.13 2.92 16.22
N GLN A 88 17.92 2.90 15.63
CA GLN A 88 17.10 1.71 15.43
C GLN A 88 16.64 1.03 16.74
N THR A 89 16.48 1.79 17.81
CA THR A 89 15.89 1.30 19.06
C THR A 89 14.37 1.50 19.08
N LEU A 90 13.86 2.50 18.34
CA LEU A 90 12.43 2.80 18.22
C LEU A 90 11.82 2.26 16.93
N HIS A 91 10.83 1.38 17.06
CA HIS A 91 10.07 0.83 15.93
C HIS A 91 8.93 1.77 15.51
N LEU A 92 9.26 2.80 14.73
CA LEU A 92 8.28 3.74 14.18
C LEU A 92 7.58 3.17 12.94
N ARG A 93 6.25 3.23 12.89
CA ARG A 93 5.49 2.85 11.68
C ARG A 93 5.53 4.01 10.68
N LEU A 94 4.99 3.78 9.47
CA LEU A 94 5.14 4.74 8.37
C LEU A 94 4.70 6.17 8.73
N PRO A 95 3.52 6.40 9.36
CA PRO A 95 3.09 7.76 9.67
C PRO A 95 3.98 8.44 10.72
N GLU A 96 4.37 7.73 11.78
CA GLU A 96 5.26 8.29 12.80
C GLU A 96 6.62 8.65 12.18
N LEU A 97 7.16 7.78 11.32
CA LEU A 97 8.46 8.01 10.69
C LEU A 97 8.45 9.21 9.73
N VAL A 98 7.45 9.30 8.85
CA VAL A 98 7.42 10.39 7.84
C VAL A 98 7.13 11.74 8.47
N TYR A 99 6.26 11.80 9.49
CA TYR A 99 5.96 13.08 10.14
C TYR A 99 7.04 13.48 11.15
N GLY A 100 7.71 12.52 11.81
CA GLY A 100 8.94 12.80 12.56
C GLY A 100 10.04 13.35 11.64
N ALA A 101 10.16 12.83 10.41
CA ALA A 101 11.10 13.37 9.43
C ALA A 101 10.74 14.80 8.99
N ALA A 102 9.44 15.12 8.89
CA ALA A 102 8.99 16.48 8.58
C ALA A 102 9.32 17.49 9.71
N GLU A 103 9.32 17.03 10.96
CA GLU A 103 9.61 17.85 12.14
C GLU A 103 11.12 18.05 12.34
N LEU A 104 11.93 17.00 12.19
CA LEU A 104 13.38 17.07 12.40
C LEU A 104 14.15 17.61 11.17
N PHE A 105 13.67 17.33 9.97
CA PHE A 105 14.33 17.70 8.71
C PHE A 105 13.39 18.54 7.84
N THR A 106 13.20 19.80 8.22
CA THR A 106 12.33 20.76 7.51
C THR A 106 12.58 20.74 6.00
N GLY A 107 11.51 20.57 5.22
CA GLY A 107 11.57 20.57 3.76
C GLY A 107 11.89 19.23 3.10
N LEU A 108 12.32 18.22 3.87
CA LEU A 108 12.63 16.88 3.36
C LEU A 108 11.38 16.15 2.84
N VAL A 109 10.30 16.21 3.63
CA VAL A 109 8.99 15.61 3.35
C VAL A 109 7.89 16.59 3.79
N PRO A 110 6.66 16.51 3.26
CA PRO A 110 5.60 17.41 3.65
C PRO A 110 5.18 17.21 5.10
N THR A 111 4.86 18.32 5.76
CA THR A 111 4.27 18.32 7.10
C THR A 111 2.87 17.72 7.08
N ARG A 112 2.39 17.30 8.25
CA ARG A 112 1.00 16.82 8.42
C ARG A 112 -0.03 17.87 7.98
N ALA A 113 0.24 19.14 8.21
CA ALA A 113 -0.61 20.26 7.77
C ALA A 113 -0.64 20.40 6.24
N GLN A 114 0.52 20.30 5.57
CA GLN A 114 0.58 20.33 4.11
C GLN A 114 -0.16 19.15 3.46
N VAL A 115 -0.02 17.95 4.03
CA VAL A 115 -0.76 16.77 3.56
C VAL A 115 -2.27 16.95 3.78
N ALA A 116 -2.69 17.47 4.95
CA ALA A 116 -4.10 17.74 5.23
C ALA A 116 -4.70 18.75 4.22
N GLN A 117 -3.97 19.82 3.90
CA GLN A 117 -4.41 20.80 2.90
C GLN A 117 -4.50 20.18 1.49
N GLU A 118 -3.57 19.31 1.10
CA GLU A 118 -3.67 18.58 -0.17
C GLU A 118 -4.93 17.70 -0.21
N ARG A 119 -5.28 17.07 0.92
CA ARG A 119 -6.48 16.22 1.02
C ARG A 119 -7.79 16.98 0.91
N GLU A 120 -7.81 18.30 1.04
CA GLU A 120 -9.03 19.10 0.78
C GLU A 120 -9.30 19.28 -0.72
N ARG A 121 -8.37 18.88 -1.59
CA ARG A 121 -8.43 19.08 -3.03
C ARG A 121 -8.72 17.78 -3.76
N VAL A 122 -9.45 17.87 -4.87
CA VAL A 122 -9.51 16.79 -5.86
C VAL A 122 -8.10 16.46 -6.34
N GLN A 123 -7.84 15.20 -6.67
CA GLN A 123 -6.50 14.68 -6.95
C GLN A 123 -5.76 15.47 -8.05
N ALA A 124 -6.48 15.95 -9.06
CA ALA A 124 -5.90 16.75 -10.15
C ALA A 124 -5.42 18.14 -9.71
N ALA A 125 -6.02 18.70 -8.66
CA ALA A 125 -5.72 20.02 -8.12
C ALA A 125 -4.60 20.02 -7.07
N LYS A 126 -4.08 18.85 -6.69
CA LYS A 126 -2.98 18.73 -5.73
C LYS A 126 -1.61 19.07 -6.32
N GLU A 127 -0.69 19.57 -5.50
CA GLU A 127 0.72 19.83 -5.88
C GLU A 127 1.56 18.54 -5.99
N GLY A 128 1.07 17.44 -5.43
CA GLY A 128 1.77 16.15 -5.47
C GLY A 128 2.87 16.05 -4.42
N ARG A 129 2.63 16.62 -3.23
CA ARG A 129 3.58 16.61 -2.11
C ARG A 129 3.89 15.21 -1.59
N GLU A 130 2.98 14.25 -1.73
CA GLU A 130 3.23 12.85 -1.36
C GLU A 130 4.31 12.18 -2.23
N ILE A 131 4.72 12.77 -3.36
CA ILE A 131 5.90 12.31 -4.13
C ILE A 131 7.18 12.40 -3.28
N ASP A 132 7.28 13.40 -2.42
CA ASP A 132 8.44 13.59 -1.54
C ASP A 132 8.51 12.48 -0.47
N GLN A 133 7.35 12.04 0.03
CA GLN A 133 7.27 10.85 0.89
C GLN A 133 7.72 9.59 0.15
N GLY A 134 7.35 9.46 -1.13
CA GLY A 134 7.83 8.38 -1.99
C GLY A 134 9.34 8.36 -2.16
N ILE A 135 9.98 9.53 -2.31
CA ILE A 135 11.44 9.67 -2.36
C ILE A 135 12.07 9.25 -1.03
N PHE A 136 11.50 9.70 0.09
CA PHE A 136 11.96 9.36 1.43
C PHE A 136 11.93 7.84 1.67
N PHE A 137 10.75 7.21 1.57
CA PHE A 137 10.62 5.76 1.79
C PHE A 137 11.38 4.94 0.75
N GLY A 138 11.37 5.37 -0.52
CA GLY A 138 12.12 4.70 -1.58
C GLY A 138 13.63 4.73 -1.36
N SER A 139 14.15 5.76 -0.68
CA SER A 139 15.56 5.80 -0.27
C SER A 139 15.82 4.88 0.93
N LEU A 140 14.98 4.92 1.96
CA LEU A 140 15.14 4.08 3.16
C LEU A 140 15.09 2.58 2.82
N LEU A 141 14.13 2.17 1.99
CA LEU A 141 13.93 0.77 1.62
C LEU A 141 15.06 0.19 0.73
N ARG A 142 15.96 1.01 0.19
CA ARG A 142 17.18 0.53 -0.52
C ARG A 142 18.28 0.06 0.42
N ARG A 143 18.21 0.42 1.69
CA ARG A 143 19.23 0.13 2.70
C ARG A 143 18.82 -1.11 3.47
N THR A 144 19.57 -2.19 3.37
CA THR A 144 19.17 -3.50 3.88
C THR A 144 18.79 -3.49 5.37
N GLU A 145 19.62 -2.90 6.23
CA GLU A 145 19.37 -2.85 7.68
C GLU A 145 18.15 -1.98 8.01
N VAL A 146 18.09 -0.77 7.43
CA VAL A 146 16.95 0.15 7.60
C VAL A 146 15.64 -0.45 7.09
N ALA A 147 15.66 -1.09 5.92
CA ALA A 147 14.49 -1.72 5.33
C ALA A 147 13.98 -2.87 6.21
N THR A 148 14.89 -3.65 6.79
CA THR A 148 14.56 -4.74 7.72
C THR A 148 13.89 -4.19 8.97
N HIS A 149 14.51 -3.21 9.64
CA HIS A 149 13.95 -2.60 10.85
C HIS A 149 12.60 -1.89 10.58
N LEU A 150 12.45 -1.20 9.44
CA LEU A 150 11.17 -0.58 9.05
C LEU A 150 10.08 -1.63 8.78
N THR A 151 10.41 -2.72 8.09
CA THR A 151 9.46 -3.81 7.86
C THR A 151 9.05 -4.47 9.17
N GLU A 152 9.99 -4.67 10.10
CA GLU A 152 9.72 -5.19 11.44
C GLU A 152 8.78 -4.28 12.24
N ALA A 153 8.99 -2.96 12.20
CA ALA A 153 8.09 -1.98 12.82
C ALA A 153 6.66 -2.09 12.25
N MET A 154 6.54 -2.36 10.96
CA MET A 154 5.24 -2.56 10.31
C MET A 154 4.61 -3.92 10.64
N GLN A 155 5.41 -4.95 10.93
CA GLN A 155 4.96 -6.28 11.37
C GLN A 155 4.55 -6.35 12.84
N LEU A 156 4.91 -5.36 13.66
CA LEU A 156 4.39 -5.29 15.03
C LEU A 156 2.85 -5.15 15.05
N PRO A 157 2.17 -5.67 16.08
CA PRO A 157 0.74 -5.50 16.22
C PRO A 157 0.36 -4.04 16.43
N THR A 158 -0.64 -3.61 15.66
CA THR A 158 -1.23 -2.28 15.75
C THR A 158 -1.75 -2.01 17.16
N GLN A 159 -1.71 -0.75 17.57
CA GLN A 159 -2.23 -0.34 18.87
C GLN A 159 -3.71 -0.69 19.03
N GLN A 160 -4.48 -0.59 17.93
CA GLN A 160 -5.90 -0.94 17.92
C GLN A 160 -6.12 -2.43 18.18
N ALA A 161 -5.38 -3.33 17.52
CA ALA A 161 -5.50 -4.77 17.78
C ALA A 161 -5.12 -5.12 19.22
N ARG A 162 -4.06 -4.52 19.77
CA ARG A 162 -3.67 -4.72 21.19
C ARG A 162 -4.80 -4.34 22.15
N ARG A 163 -5.49 -3.23 21.90
CA ARG A 163 -6.62 -2.77 22.73
C ARG A 163 -7.81 -3.73 22.63
N LEU A 164 -8.09 -4.24 21.44
CA LEU A 164 -9.27 -5.07 21.17
C LEU A 164 -9.07 -6.56 21.47
N LEU A 165 -7.83 -7.04 21.60
CA LEU A 165 -7.52 -8.47 21.75
C LEU A 165 -8.27 -9.14 22.91
N GLY A 166 -8.33 -8.48 24.07
CA GLY A 166 -9.03 -9.02 25.24
C GLY A 166 -10.55 -9.11 25.05
N GLU A 167 -11.14 -8.17 24.31
CA GLU A 167 -12.56 -8.22 23.93
C GLU A 167 -12.80 -9.32 22.90
N PHE A 168 -12.00 -9.36 21.83
CA PHE A 168 -12.10 -10.35 20.78
C PHE A 168 -11.99 -11.78 21.31
N ARG A 169 -11.02 -12.07 22.18
CA ARG A 169 -10.86 -13.41 22.79
C ARG A 169 -12.11 -13.84 23.59
N ARG A 170 -12.76 -12.90 24.29
CA ARG A 170 -13.98 -13.18 25.09
C ARG A 170 -15.24 -13.30 24.24
N ALA A 171 -15.45 -12.35 23.32
CA ALA A 171 -16.67 -12.27 22.52
C ALA A 171 -16.65 -13.21 21.30
N GLY A 172 -15.46 -13.61 20.85
CA GLY A 172 -15.26 -14.38 19.63
C GLY A 172 -15.49 -13.57 18.35
N SER A 173 -15.84 -12.29 18.42
CA SER A 173 -16.02 -11.44 17.24
C SER A 173 -15.84 -9.96 17.54
N VAL A 174 -15.37 -9.21 16.55
CA VAL A 174 -15.31 -7.74 16.57
C VAL A 174 -15.62 -7.19 15.17
N THR A 175 -16.43 -6.13 15.09
CA THR A 175 -16.66 -5.35 13.86
C THR A 175 -15.83 -4.06 13.88
N LEU A 176 -15.04 -3.86 12.83
CA LEU A 176 -14.09 -2.78 12.61
C LEU A 176 -14.51 -2.05 11.34
N GLY A 177 -15.32 -1.00 11.47
CA GLY A 177 -15.78 -0.23 10.31
C GLY A 177 -16.42 -1.12 9.22
N SER A 178 -15.67 -1.35 8.13
CA SER A 178 -16.11 -2.19 7.00
C SER A 178 -15.69 -3.66 7.06
N VAL A 179 -14.98 -4.09 8.10
CA VAL A 179 -14.47 -5.46 8.27
C VAL A 179 -15.05 -6.07 9.55
N THR A 180 -15.40 -7.34 9.54
CA THR A 180 -15.72 -8.10 10.76
C THR A 180 -14.78 -9.28 10.89
N VAL A 181 -14.22 -9.49 12.08
CA VAL A 181 -13.45 -10.69 12.42
C VAL A 181 -14.26 -11.54 13.39
N GLU A 182 -14.33 -12.84 13.15
CA GLU A 182 -15.05 -13.81 13.97
C GLU A 182 -14.26 -15.10 14.09
N ARG A 183 -14.12 -15.61 15.32
CA ARG A 183 -13.56 -16.93 15.61
C ARG A 183 -14.64 -18.00 15.46
N ARG A 184 -14.44 -18.93 14.54
CA ARG A 184 -15.30 -20.09 14.31
C ARG A 184 -14.45 -21.36 14.43
N GLY A 185 -14.59 -22.07 15.55
CA GLY A 185 -13.71 -23.19 15.86
C GLY A 185 -12.25 -22.76 15.86
N ALA A 186 -11.44 -23.38 14.99
CA ALA A 186 -10.01 -23.08 14.82
C ALA A 186 -9.73 -21.95 13.82
N ALA A 187 -10.75 -21.38 13.17
CA ALA A 187 -10.58 -20.38 12.14
C ALA A 187 -10.92 -18.96 12.61
N GLY A 188 -10.14 -17.99 12.15
CA GLY A 188 -10.44 -16.57 12.24
C GLY A 188 -10.99 -16.06 10.91
N HIS A 189 -12.31 -15.90 10.82
CA HIS A 189 -13.00 -15.43 9.62
C HIS A 189 -13.04 -13.90 9.58
N ILE A 190 -12.33 -13.34 8.61
CA ILE A 190 -12.38 -11.93 8.24
C ILE A 190 -13.38 -11.77 7.08
N THR A 191 -14.44 -10.99 7.31
CA THR A 191 -15.47 -10.67 6.32
C THR A 191 -15.42 -9.19 5.95
N MET A 192 -15.10 -8.90 4.69
CA MET A 192 -15.18 -7.54 4.14
C MET A 192 -16.62 -7.18 3.77
N SER A 193 -17.13 -6.07 4.29
CA SER A 193 -18.53 -5.65 4.19
C SER A 193 -18.68 -4.14 3.91
N ASN A 194 -17.82 -3.57 3.06
CA ASN A 194 -18.07 -2.24 2.49
C ASN A 194 -19.16 -2.34 1.40
N VAL A 195 -20.39 -2.57 1.85
CA VAL A 195 -21.54 -2.93 1.00
C VAL A 195 -21.98 -1.84 0.03
N LYS A 196 -21.59 -0.58 0.31
CA LYS A 196 -21.94 0.58 -0.52
C LYS A 196 -21.13 0.64 -1.81
N CYS A 197 -19.93 0.08 -1.83
CA CYS A 197 -19.01 0.15 -2.96
C CYS A 197 -18.35 -1.21 -3.28
N LEU A 198 -19.04 -2.32 -3.01
CA LEU A 198 -18.60 -3.67 -3.41
C LEU A 198 -17.21 -4.04 -2.89
N ASN A 199 -16.93 -3.68 -1.62
CA ASN A 199 -15.62 -3.87 -1.01
C ASN A 199 -14.50 -3.14 -1.77
N ALA A 200 -14.80 -1.94 -2.30
CA ALA A 200 -13.75 -1.05 -2.76
C ALA A 200 -12.92 -0.56 -1.56
N GLU A 201 -11.60 -0.57 -1.73
CA GLU A 201 -10.62 -0.29 -0.70
C GLU A 201 -10.37 1.21 -0.58
N ASP A 202 -10.38 1.71 0.65
CA ASP A 202 -10.08 3.08 1.08
C ASP A 202 -9.14 3.10 2.31
N ASP A 203 -8.65 4.28 2.73
CA ASP A 203 -7.73 4.41 3.87
C ASP A 203 -8.27 3.72 5.15
N PRO A 204 -9.55 3.91 5.58
CA PRO A 204 -10.09 3.20 6.73
C PRO A 204 -10.09 1.68 6.59
N SER A 205 -10.48 1.15 5.43
CA SER A 205 -10.54 -0.30 5.20
C SER A 205 -9.17 -0.98 5.36
N VAL A 206 -8.07 -0.29 5.03
CA VAL A 206 -6.70 -0.81 5.25
C VAL A 206 -6.39 -0.90 6.75
N GLY A 207 -6.81 0.10 7.53
CA GLY A 207 -6.66 0.08 8.98
C GLY A 207 -7.48 -1.01 9.67
N ASP A 208 -8.74 -1.17 9.23
CA ASP A 208 -9.66 -2.21 9.70
C ASP A 208 -9.11 -3.61 9.37
N MET A 209 -8.64 -3.81 8.13
CA MET A 209 -8.06 -5.07 7.67
C MET A 209 -6.78 -5.43 8.44
N GLU A 210 -5.88 -4.46 8.64
CA GLU A 210 -4.67 -4.71 9.41
C GLU A 210 -4.96 -5.09 10.86
N THR A 211 -5.93 -4.41 11.48
CA THR A 211 -6.38 -4.74 12.84
C THR A 211 -7.00 -6.14 12.89
N ALA A 212 -7.81 -6.52 11.91
CA ALA A 212 -8.41 -7.86 11.83
C ALA A 212 -7.34 -8.96 11.64
N VAL A 213 -6.36 -8.74 10.77
CA VAL A 213 -5.23 -9.66 10.56
C VAL A 213 -4.40 -9.82 11.83
N ASP A 214 -4.11 -8.72 12.54
CA ASP A 214 -3.41 -8.77 13.81
C ASP A 214 -4.18 -9.59 14.85
N LEU A 215 -5.50 -9.38 14.98
CA LEU A 215 -6.34 -10.13 15.91
C LEU A 215 -6.34 -11.64 15.60
N VAL A 216 -6.44 -12.01 14.32
CA VAL A 216 -6.34 -13.41 13.87
C VAL A 216 -4.97 -14.00 14.23
N LEU A 217 -3.87 -13.26 14.04
CA LEU A 217 -2.52 -13.75 14.34
C LEU A 217 -2.25 -13.82 15.85
N LEU A 218 -2.79 -12.89 16.64
CA LEU A 218 -2.60 -12.80 18.10
C LEU A 218 -3.46 -13.79 18.91
N ASP A 219 -4.59 -14.27 18.40
CA ASP A 219 -5.45 -15.18 19.15
C ASP A 219 -4.97 -16.63 19.05
N ASP A 220 -4.44 -17.18 20.14
CA ASP A 220 -3.85 -18.52 20.20
C ASP A 220 -4.86 -19.65 19.88
N ASP A 221 -6.17 -19.38 20.01
CA ASP A 221 -7.21 -20.35 19.66
C ASP A 221 -7.49 -20.43 18.16
N ILE A 222 -7.04 -19.44 17.38
CA ILE A 222 -7.11 -19.44 15.92
C ILE A 222 -5.85 -20.06 15.33
N ARG A 223 -6.01 -21.03 14.44
CA ARG A 223 -4.93 -21.72 13.72
C ARG A 223 -4.93 -21.45 12.22
N VAL A 224 -6.07 -21.06 11.64
CA VAL A 224 -6.20 -20.72 10.22
C VAL A 224 -6.94 -19.38 10.05
N GLY A 225 -6.41 -18.47 9.23
CA GLY A 225 -7.12 -17.25 8.84
C GLY A 225 -7.97 -17.47 7.59
N VAL A 226 -9.16 -16.89 7.54
CA VAL A 226 -10.04 -16.93 6.35
C VAL A 226 -10.42 -15.52 5.94
N LEU A 227 -10.27 -15.16 4.66
CA LEU A 227 -10.75 -13.89 4.11
C LEU A 227 -11.87 -14.14 3.09
N ARG A 228 -13.01 -13.47 3.27
CA ARG A 228 -14.14 -13.56 2.34
C ARG A 228 -14.93 -12.25 2.23
N GLY A 229 -15.57 -12.05 1.09
CA GLY A 229 -16.54 -10.97 0.90
C GLY A 229 -17.89 -11.25 1.56
N GLY A 230 -18.47 -10.24 2.21
CA GLY A 230 -19.82 -10.24 2.76
C GLY A 230 -20.91 -10.12 1.69
N PRO A 231 -22.19 -10.35 2.04
CA PRO A 231 -23.32 -10.08 1.15
C PRO A 231 -23.47 -8.56 0.87
N MET A 232 -23.79 -8.21 -0.37
CA MET A 232 -23.91 -6.80 -0.80
C MET A 232 -25.34 -6.27 -0.68
N THR A 233 -25.46 -4.96 -0.46
CA THR A 233 -26.75 -4.23 -0.46
C THR A 233 -27.00 -3.46 -1.76
N HIS A 234 -25.96 -3.24 -2.58
CA HIS A 234 -26.09 -2.58 -3.88
C HIS A 234 -27.10 -3.32 -4.77
N PRO A 235 -28.06 -2.64 -5.45
CA PRO A 235 -29.17 -3.31 -6.16
C PRO A 235 -28.75 -4.39 -7.16
N ARG A 236 -27.64 -4.18 -7.89
CA ARG A 236 -27.12 -5.16 -8.87
C ARG A 236 -26.55 -6.44 -8.25
N TYR A 237 -26.20 -6.41 -6.96
CA TYR A 237 -25.54 -7.52 -6.26
C TYR A 237 -26.27 -7.87 -4.96
N HIS A 238 -27.52 -7.43 -4.80
CA HIS A 238 -28.26 -7.57 -3.55
C HIS A 238 -28.30 -9.04 -3.08
N GLY A 239 -27.83 -9.28 -1.85
CA GLY A 239 -27.77 -10.61 -1.24
C GLY A 239 -26.65 -11.51 -1.75
N ARG A 240 -25.96 -11.15 -2.85
CA ARG A 240 -24.77 -11.87 -3.33
C ARG A 240 -23.53 -11.43 -2.57
N ARG A 241 -22.64 -12.39 -2.29
CA ARG A 241 -21.30 -12.08 -1.79
C ARG A 241 -20.43 -11.54 -2.92
N VAL A 242 -19.60 -10.55 -2.60
CA VAL A 242 -18.60 -9.98 -3.52
C VAL A 242 -17.29 -9.85 -2.79
N PHE A 243 -16.22 -10.43 -3.34
CA PHE A 243 -14.91 -10.37 -2.70
C PHE A 243 -14.35 -8.93 -2.68
N SER A 244 -13.97 -8.35 -3.82
CA SER A 244 -13.48 -6.97 -3.85
C SER A 244 -13.50 -6.35 -5.25
N ALA A 245 -13.92 -5.08 -5.31
CA ALA A 245 -13.92 -4.25 -6.50
C ALA A 245 -12.59 -3.47 -6.73
N GLY A 246 -11.57 -3.68 -5.89
CA GLY A 246 -10.29 -2.98 -5.97
C GLY A 246 -10.29 -1.64 -5.25
N ILE A 247 -9.48 -0.69 -5.70
CA ILE A 247 -9.37 0.63 -5.07
C ILE A 247 -10.66 1.46 -5.25
N ASN A 248 -11.03 2.24 -4.24
CA ASN A 248 -12.13 3.20 -4.36
C ASN A 248 -11.74 4.36 -5.29
N LEU A 249 -12.16 4.27 -6.55
CA LEU A 249 -11.89 5.29 -7.58
C LEU A 249 -12.55 6.65 -7.29
N THR A 250 -13.64 6.68 -6.51
CA THR A 250 -14.29 7.92 -6.09
C THR A 250 -13.41 8.67 -5.09
N ASP A 251 -12.93 7.95 -4.08
CA ASP A 251 -12.01 8.52 -3.09
C ASP A 251 -10.69 8.92 -3.75
N LEU A 252 -10.20 8.13 -4.70
CA LEU A 252 -9.02 8.49 -5.50
C LEU A 252 -9.26 9.79 -6.27
N HIS A 253 -10.41 9.97 -6.91
CA HIS A 253 -10.77 11.21 -7.62
C HIS A 253 -10.78 12.42 -6.67
N HIS A 254 -11.41 12.27 -5.51
CA HIS A 254 -11.52 13.31 -4.48
C HIS A 254 -10.25 13.47 -3.63
N GLY A 255 -9.14 12.81 -4.01
CA GLY A 255 -7.86 12.97 -3.35
C GLY A 255 -7.81 12.39 -1.94
N GLN A 256 -8.64 11.40 -1.63
CA GLN A 256 -8.76 10.78 -0.31
C GLN A 256 -7.96 9.48 -0.14
N ILE A 257 -7.38 8.94 -1.20
CA ILE A 257 -6.45 7.80 -1.09
C ILE A 257 -5.06 8.31 -0.74
N SER A 258 -4.55 7.93 0.44
CA SER A 258 -3.21 8.29 0.87
C SER A 258 -2.13 7.44 0.23
N TYR A 259 -1.00 8.06 -0.12
CA TYR A 259 0.20 7.32 -0.43
C TYR A 259 0.72 6.50 0.76
N VAL A 260 0.83 7.11 1.94
CA VAL A 260 1.38 6.46 3.14
C VAL A 260 0.36 5.53 3.76
N ASP A 261 -0.83 6.03 4.09
CA ASP A 261 -1.81 5.32 4.91
C ASP A 261 -2.59 4.24 4.14
N PHE A 262 -2.51 4.23 2.82
CA PHE A 262 -3.15 3.22 1.97
C PHE A 262 -2.14 2.47 1.10
N LEU A 263 -1.51 3.15 0.13
CA LEU A 263 -0.73 2.47 -0.92
C LEU A 263 0.50 1.75 -0.37
N LEU A 264 1.29 2.40 0.48
CA LEU A 264 2.46 1.78 1.08
C LEU A 264 2.09 0.91 2.29
N ARG A 265 1.22 1.41 3.18
CA ARG A 265 0.79 0.71 4.40
C ARG A 265 0.22 -0.67 4.13
N ARG A 266 -0.64 -0.84 3.12
CA ARG A 266 -1.25 -2.17 2.85
C ARG A 266 -0.19 -3.21 2.49
N GLU A 267 0.82 -2.84 1.71
CA GLU A 267 1.84 -3.76 1.19
C GLU A 267 2.81 -4.23 2.28
N ILE A 268 3.31 -3.31 3.10
CA ILE A 268 4.29 -3.61 4.17
C ILE A 268 3.62 -3.95 5.51
N GLY A 269 2.35 -3.62 5.67
CA GLY A 269 1.51 -3.95 6.83
C GLY A 269 0.81 -5.29 6.65
N TYR A 270 -0.53 -5.28 6.54
CA TYR A 270 -1.34 -6.49 6.65
C TYR A 270 -1.06 -7.54 5.57
N ILE A 271 -0.73 -7.15 4.33
CA ILE A 271 -0.39 -8.09 3.26
C ILE A 271 0.91 -8.82 3.60
N ASN A 272 1.91 -8.09 4.10
CA ASN A 272 3.15 -8.66 4.58
C ASN A 272 2.94 -9.54 5.81
N LYS A 273 2.05 -9.15 6.74
CA LYS A 273 1.70 -9.96 7.93
C LYS A 273 0.97 -11.24 7.57
N ILE A 274 0.09 -11.22 6.58
CA ILE A 274 -0.49 -12.46 6.03
C ILE A 274 0.66 -13.36 5.58
N LEU A 275 1.58 -12.87 4.74
CA LEU A 275 2.64 -13.68 4.16
C LEU A 275 3.69 -14.16 5.18
N ARG A 276 4.19 -13.28 6.04
CA ARG A 276 5.40 -13.47 6.89
C ARG A 276 5.11 -13.47 8.40
N GLY A 277 3.87 -13.22 8.80
CA GLY A 277 3.47 -13.21 10.20
C GLY A 277 3.67 -11.88 10.90
N LEU A 278 3.20 -11.89 12.15
CA LEU A 278 3.24 -10.79 13.09
C LEU A 278 4.51 -10.88 13.94
N LEU A 279 5.27 -9.80 14.07
CA LEU A 279 6.42 -9.75 14.97
C LEU A 279 5.91 -9.64 16.41
N VAL A 280 6.22 -10.64 17.24
CA VAL A 280 5.80 -10.68 18.65
C VAL A 280 6.97 -10.48 19.61
N ASP A 281 8.18 -10.79 19.17
CA ASP A 281 9.41 -10.54 19.91
C ASP A 281 10.40 -9.76 19.00
N PRO A 282 10.63 -8.47 19.27
CA PRO A 282 11.53 -7.66 18.45
C PRO A 282 13.01 -7.98 18.69
N ASP A 283 13.38 -8.70 19.76
CA ASP A 283 14.79 -9.05 20.01
C ASP A 283 15.36 -9.86 18.82
N PRO A 284 16.42 -9.38 18.14
CA PRO A 284 17.06 -10.10 17.05
C PRO A 284 17.60 -11.48 17.46
N ALA A 285 17.87 -11.69 18.76
CA ALA A 285 18.37 -12.94 19.32
C ALA A 285 17.25 -13.89 19.78
N ALA A 286 15.97 -13.49 19.69
CA ALA A 286 14.87 -14.33 20.16
C ALA A 286 14.77 -15.65 19.38
N TRP A 287 14.64 -16.74 20.13
CA TRP A 287 14.59 -18.13 19.65
C TRP A 287 13.49 -18.90 20.39
N PRO A 288 12.72 -19.79 19.73
CA PRO A 288 12.90 -20.27 18.36
C PRO A 288 12.20 -19.43 17.28
N GLN A 289 11.35 -18.48 17.64
CA GLN A 289 10.52 -17.74 16.69
C GLN A 289 10.34 -16.28 17.13
N ARG A 290 10.60 -15.35 16.22
CA ARG A 290 10.32 -13.91 16.39
C ARG A 290 8.91 -13.54 15.92
N THR A 291 8.41 -14.27 14.91
CA THR A 291 7.09 -14.01 14.30
C THR A 291 6.10 -15.14 14.55
N VAL A 292 4.84 -14.78 14.76
CA VAL A 292 3.71 -15.71 14.74
C VAL A 292 3.09 -15.72 13.36
N GLN A 293 3.00 -16.92 12.76
CA GLN A 293 2.47 -17.16 11.43
C GLN A 293 1.33 -18.17 11.50
N LYS A 294 0.32 -17.97 10.65
CA LYS A 294 -0.81 -18.89 10.49
C LYS A 294 -1.10 -19.07 9.01
N PRO A 295 -1.54 -20.26 8.56
CA PRO A 295 -2.05 -20.43 7.22
C PRO A 295 -3.30 -19.57 6.96
N TRP A 296 -3.49 -19.18 5.70
CA TRP A 296 -4.55 -18.28 5.25
C TRP A 296 -5.26 -18.84 4.02
N LEU A 297 -6.59 -18.82 4.06
CA LEU A 297 -7.47 -19.16 2.95
C LEU A 297 -8.27 -17.93 2.47
N ALA A 298 -8.36 -17.71 1.16
CA ALA A 298 -9.27 -16.74 0.57
C ALA A 298 -10.42 -17.44 -0.17
N ALA A 299 -11.64 -16.95 0.02
CA ALA A 299 -12.84 -17.42 -0.67
C ALA A 299 -13.39 -16.30 -1.57
N VAL A 300 -13.33 -16.50 -2.88
CA VAL A 300 -13.65 -15.48 -3.88
C VAL A 300 -15.04 -15.73 -4.47
N ASP A 301 -16.02 -14.98 -3.96
CA ASP A 301 -17.34 -14.86 -4.57
C ASP A 301 -17.38 -13.72 -5.60
N THR A 302 -18.01 -13.98 -6.74
CA THR A 302 -18.33 -13.02 -7.82
C THR A 302 -17.11 -12.40 -8.56
N PHE A 303 -16.18 -11.72 -7.88
CA PHE A 303 -14.92 -11.26 -8.49
C PHE A 303 -13.91 -10.74 -7.47
N ALA A 304 -12.63 -10.82 -7.84
CA ALA A 304 -11.55 -10.08 -7.21
C ALA A 304 -10.90 -9.15 -8.25
N ILE A 305 -10.97 -7.84 -8.03
CA ILE A 305 -10.48 -6.80 -8.92
C ILE A 305 -9.42 -5.98 -8.20
N GLY A 306 -8.40 -5.50 -8.93
CA GLY A 306 -7.44 -4.54 -8.38
C GLY A 306 -6.76 -5.09 -7.14
N GLY A 307 -6.74 -4.32 -6.05
CA GLY A 307 -6.12 -4.75 -4.79
C GLY A 307 -6.68 -6.05 -4.21
N GLY A 308 -7.96 -6.36 -4.43
CA GLY A 308 -8.53 -7.67 -4.11
C GLY A 308 -7.87 -8.85 -4.83
N ALA A 309 -7.59 -8.71 -6.14
CA ALA A 309 -6.85 -9.75 -6.87
C ALA A 309 -5.38 -9.83 -6.43
N GLN A 310 -4.80 -8.72 -5.98
CA GLN A 310 -3.42 -8.71 -5.46
C GLN A 310 -3.32 -9.53 -4.17
N LEU A 311 -4.34 -9.48 -3.31
CA LEU A 311 -4.39 -10.25 -2.06
C LEU A 311 -4.22 -11.75 -2.29
N LEU A 312 -4.84 -12.29 -3.34
CA LEU A 312 -4.80 -13.72 -3.65
C LEU A 312 -3.37 -14.28 -3.81
N THR A 313 -2.40 -13.41 -4.11
CA THR A 313 -1.00 -13.81 -4.29
C THR A 313 -0.23 -14.13 -3.01
N VAL A 314 -0.84 -13.96 -1.82
CA VAL A 314 -0.23 -14.23 -0.51
C VAL A 314 -0.99 -15.23 0.38
N PHE A 315 -2.05 -15.86 -0.14
CA PHE A 315 -2.79 -16.91 0.56
C PHE A 315 -2.21 -18.29 0.26
N ASP A 316 -2.31 -19.25 1.19
CA ASP A 316 -1.89 -20.64 0.91
C ASP A 316 -2.94 -21.42 0.14
N ARG A 317 -4.20 -20.98 0.25
CA ARG A 317 -5.33 -21.59 -0.44
C ARG A 317 -6.28 -20.52 -0.93
N VAL A 318 -6.65 -20.60 -2.19
CA VAL A 318 -7.69 -19.74 -2.78
C VAL A 318 -8.76 -20.62 -3.43
N ILE A 319 -9.98 -20.49 -2.92
CA ILE A 319 -11.17 -21.15 -3.46
C ILE A 319 -12.03 -20.10 -4.15
N ALA A 320 -12.43 -20.35 -5.39
CA ALA A 320 -13.23 -19.42 -6.17
C ALA A 320 -14.57 -20.03 -6.57
N ALA A 321 -15.62 -19.22 -6.59
CA ALA A 321 -16.89 -19.60 -7.21
C ALA A 321 -16.72 -19.78 -8.73
N ALA A 322 -17.45 -20.71 -9.34
CA ALA A 322 -17.37 -21.01 -10.77
C ALA A 322 -17.67 -19.81 -11.68
N ASP A 323 -18.51 -18.88 -11.21
CA ASP A 323 -18.89 -17.65 -11.89
C ASP A 323 -17.96 -16.45 -11.56
N ALA A 324 -16.92 -16.66 -10.76
CA ALA A 324 -15.99 -15.60 -10.39
C ALA A 324 -14.98 -15.27 -11.50
N TYR A 325 -14.41 -14.06 -11.42
CA TYR A 325 -13.27 -13.66 -12.24
C TYR A 325 -12.25 -12.82 -11.48
N PHE A 326 -11.04 -12.75 -12.03
CA PHE A 326 -9.90 -12.02 -11.53
C PHE A 326 -9.43 -10.98 -12.57
N SER A 327 -9.05 -9.78 -12.13
CA SER A 327 -8.40 -8.81 -13.01
C SER A 327 -7.55 -7.80 -12.24
N LEU A 328 -6.44 -7.37 -12.84
CA LEU A 328 -5.66 -6.21 -12.39
C LEU A 328 -5.78 -5.10 -13.44
N PRO A 329 -6.80 -4.24 -13.36
CA PRO A 329 -7.04 -3.19 -14.36
C PRO A 329 -6.06 -2.00 -14.22
N ALA A 330 -4.81 -2.25 -13.82
CA ALA A 330 -3.78 -1.22 -13.59
C ALA A 330 -3.50 -0.37 -14.84
N ALA A 331 -3.63 -0.92 -16.05
CA ALA A 331 -3.53 -0.12 -17.27
C ALA A 331 -4.68 0.91 -17.38
N GLN A 332 -5.88 0.56 -16.89
CA GLN A 332 -7.07 1.43 -16.86
C GLN A 332 -7.05 2.40 -15.67
N GLU A 333 -6.64 1.96 -14.49
CA GLU A 333 -6.52 2.81 -13.28
C GLU A 333 -5.29 3.72 -13.37
N GLY A 334 -4.27 3.29 -14.11
CA GLY A 334 -3.00 3.96 -14.33
C GLY A 334 -2.03 3.87 -13.14
N ILE A 335 -2.38 3.24 -12.03
CA ILE A 335 -1.44 3.01 -10.91
C ILE A 335 -0.73 1.66 -11.03
N VAL A 336 0.35 1.45 -10.26
CA VAL A 336 0.98 0.13 -10.12
C VAL A 336 0.08 -0.77 -9.26
N PRO A 337 -0.20 -2.02 -9.68
CA PRO A 337 -1.06 -2.94 -8.92
C PRO A 337 -0.32 -3.55 -7.72
N GLY A 338 0.11 -2.69 -6.79
CA GLY A 338 0.84 -3.08 -5.59
C GLY A 338 2.05 -3.95 -5.90
N VAL A 339 2.21 -5.04 -5.16
CA VAL A 339 3.32 -5.99 -5.33
C VAL A 339 2.99 -7.10 -6.35
N SER A 340 1.88 -7.03 -7.08
CA SER A 340 1.53 -8.06 -8.06
C SER A 340 2.51 -8.19 -9.22
N ASN A 341 3.22 -7.13 -9.61
CA ASN A 341 4.26 -7.24 -10.64
C ASN A 341 5.39 -8.18 -10.21
N LEU A 342 5.69 -8.24 -8.90
CA LEU A 342 6.66 -9.17 -8.31
C LEU A 342 6.08 -10.59 -8.26
N ARG A 343 4.85 -10.74 -7.77
CA ARG A 343 4.27 -12.04 -7.40
C ARG A 343 3.61 -12.78 -8.57
N LEU A 344 2.81 -12.12 -9.39
CA LEU A 344 2.03 -12.79 -10.45
C LEU A 344 2.91 -13.47 -11.51
N SER A 345 4.11 -12.94 -11.75
CA SER A 345 5.06 -13.55 -12.68
C SER A 345 5.55 -14.93 -12.20
N ARG A 346 5.53 -15.20 -10.89
CA ARG A 346 5.86 -16.51 -10.32
C ARG A 346 4.68 -17.48 -10.44
N HIS A 347 3.48 -17.02 -10.08
CA HIS A 347 2.27 -17.84 -10.08
C HIS A 347 1.79 -18.23 -11.49
N GLY A 348 1.79 -17.27 -12.42
CA GLY A 348 1.24 -17.45 -13.78
C GLY A 348 2.26 -17.45 -14.91
N GLY A 349 3.54 -17.26 -14.59
CA GLY A 349 4.59 -17.00 -15.58
C GLY A 349 4.54 -15.58 -16.16
N GLY A 350 5.67 -15.13 -16.71
CA GLY A 350 5.85 -13.74 -17.16
C GLY A 350 4.94 -13.31 -18.32
N ARG A 351 4.42 -14.25 -19.14
CA ARG A 351 3.50 -13.94 -20.25
C ARG A 351 2.08 -13.66 -19.76
N LEU A 352 1.56 -14.51 -18.87
CA LEU A 352 0.23 -14.29 -18.27
C LEU A 352 0.22 -13.01 -17.44
N ALA A 353 1.27 -12.77 -16.63
CA ALA A 353 1.38 -11.55 -15.85
C ALA A 353 1.30 -10.28 -16.72
N ARG A 354 1.95 -10.27 -17.90
CA ARG A 354 1.87 -9.15 -18.85
C ARG A 354 0.49 -9.01 -19.49
N GLN A 355 -0.18 -10.12 -19.81
CA GLN A 355 -1.56 -10.08 -20.31
C GLN A 355 -2.51 -9.44 -19.30
N VAL A 356 -2.40 -9.82 -18.04
CA VAL A 356 -3.26 -9.31 -16.97
C VAL A 356 -2.92 -7.86 -16.66
N ILE A 357 -1.65 -7.53 -16.40
CA ILE A 357 -1.25 -6.21 -15.90
C ILE A 357 -1.15 -5.15 -17.01
N LEU A 358 -0.57 -5.49 -18.17
CA LEU A 358 -0.32 -4.51 -19.23
C LEU A 358 -1.51 -4.39 -20.19
N TRP A 359 -2.22 -5.49 -20.44
CA TRP A 359 -3.34 -5.53 -21.39
C TRP A 359 -4.71 -5.60 -20.71
N GLY A 360 -4.76 -5.67 -19.38
CA GLY A 360 -6.02 -5.70 -18.63
C GLY A 360 -6.84 -6.97 -18.88
N ARG A 361 -6.19 -8.11 -19.17
CA ARG A 361 -6.90 -9.38 -19.36
C ARG A 361 -7.67 -9.75 -18.09
N LYS A 362 -8.97 -9.95 -18.24
CA LYS A 362 -9.83 -10.62 -17.26
C LYS A 362 -9.65 -12.14 -17.39
N ILE A 363 -9.58 -12.84 -16.26
CA ILE A 363 -9.48 -14.29 -16.19
C ILE A 363 -10.64 -14.83 -15.35
N TYR A 364 -11.45 -15.71 -15.91
CA TYR A 364 -12.53 -16.38 -15.21
C TYR A 364 -12.02 -17.61 -14.45
N ALA A 365 -12.66 -17.94 -13.32
CA ALA A 365 -12.22 -18.98 -12.40
C ALA A 365 -12.07 -20.36 -13.07
N HIS A 366 -13.00 -20.71 -13.97
CA HIS A 366 -13.03 -21.97 -14.70
C HIS A 366 -11.95 -22.09 -15.79
N GLU A 367 -11.34 -20.98 -16.23
CA GLU A 367 -10.24 -21.04 -17.21
C GLU A 367 -9.00 -21.70 -16.58
N ALA A 368 -8.21 -22.42 -17.40
CA ALA A 368 -6.93 -22.97 -16.95
C ALA A 368 -5.97 -21.87 -16.45
N ALA A 369 -6.02 -20.68 -17.07
CA ALA A 369 -5.24 -19.51 -16.63
C ALA A 369 -5.65 -19.01 -15.23
N GLY A 370 -6.84 -19.37 -14.74
CA GLY A 370 -7.29 -19.07 -13.38
C GLY A 370 -6.39 -19.66 -12.30
N ALA A 371 -5.64 -20.74 -12.59
CA ALA A 371 -4.69 -21.37 -11.67
C ALA A 371 -3.59 -20.42 -11.17
N ALA A 372 -3.37 -19.27 -11.83
CA ALA A 372 -2.46 -18.23 -11.34
C ALA A 372 -3.00 -17.43 -10.14
N PHE A 373 -4.28 -17.58 -9.81
CA PHE A 373 -4.96 -16.88 -8.71
C PHE A 373 -5.71 -17.81 -7.75
N ARG A 374 -6.02 -19.05 -8.18
CA ARG A 374 -6.83 -19.99 -7.40
C ARG A 374 -6.30 -21.41 -7.43
N ASP A 375 -6.63 -22.19 -6.42
CA ASP A 375 -6.39 -23.63 -6.38
C ASP A 375 -7.62 -24.43 -6.76
N GLU A 376 -8.80 -23.97 -6.32
CA GLU A 376 -10.05 -24.72 -6.41
C GLU A 376 -11.19 -23.87 -6.95
N VAL A 377 -12.06 -24.51 -7.74
CA VAL A 377 -13.29 -23.91 -8.25
C VAL A 377 -14.44 -24.79 -7.82
N VAL A 378 -15.48 -24.20 -7.24
CA VAL A 378 -16.70 -24.91 -6.88
C VAL A 378 -17.93 -24.09 -7.29
N GLU A 379 -19.08 -24.74 -7.32
CA GLU A 379 -20.35 -24.05 -7.48
C GLU A 379 -20.60 -23.08 -6.30
N PRO A 380 -21.23 -21.91 -6.54
CA PRO A 380 -21.50 -20.93 -5.48
C PRO A 380 -22.20 -21.52 -4.25
N SER A 381 -23.11 -22.48 -4.45
CA SER A 381 -23.84 -23.18 -3.37
C SER A 381 -22.96 -24.08 -2.50
N SER A 382 -21.79 -24.49 -3.00
CA SER A 382 -20.84 -25.36 -2.29
C SER A 382 -19.73 -24.59 -1.59
N MET A 383 -19.71 -23.26 -1.69
CA MET A 383 -18.61 -22.43 -1.21
C MET A 383 -18.41 -22.54 0.30
N ASP A 384 -19.49 -22.52 1.08
CA ASP A 384 -19.41 -22.63 2.54
C ASP A 384 -18.75 -23.95 2.96
N SER A 385 -19.23 -25.09 2.41
CA SER A 385 -18.63 -26.40 2.69
C SER A 385 -17.17 -26.52 2.23
N ALA A 386 -16.81 -25.88 1.11
CA ALA A 386 -15.44 -25.89 0.60
C ALA A 386 -14.49 -25.09 1.49
N VAL A 387 -14.96 -23.96 2.05
CA VAL A 387 -14.19 -23.18 3.03
C VAL A 387 -13.92 -23.97 4.29
N GLU A 388 -14.94 -24.61 4.89
CA GLU A 388 -14.76 -25.43 6.09
C GLU A 388 -13.78 -26.58 5.84
N ALA A 389 -13.94 -27.30 4.72
CA ALA A 389 -13.00 -28.38 4.35
C ALA A 389 -11.58 -27.85 4.08
N GLY A 390 -11.45 -26.62 3.58
CA GLY A 390 -10.17 -25.95 3.36
C GLY A 390 -9.48 -25.58 4.68
N VAL A 391 -10.24 -25.10 5.66
CA VAL A 391 -9.76 -24.83 7.02
C VAL A 391 -9.21 -26.11 7.65
N ASP A 392 -9.98 -27.20 7.63
CA ASP A 392 -9.58 -28.47 8.22
C ASP A 392 -8.26 -29.01 7.63
N ARG A 393 -8.04 -28.79 6.32
CA ARG A 393 -6.79 -29.21 5.64
C ARG A 393 -5.57 -28.38 6.02
N LEU A 394 -5.78 -27.11 6.34
CA LEU A 394 -4.70 -26.20 6.73
C LEU A 394 -4.40 -26.26 8.23
N ASP A 395 -5.32 -26.80 9.04
CA ASP A 395 -5.18 -26.91 10.49
C ASP A 395 -4.21 -28.02 10.93
N SER A 396 -2.93 -27.82 10.65
CA SER A 396 -1.85 -28.73 11.03
C SER A 396 -0.57 -27.96 11.37
N PRO A 397 0.11 -28.27 12.49
CA PRO A 397 1.39 -27.63 12.84
C PRO A 397 2.47 -27.77 11.76
N ALA A 398 2.46 -28.89 11.02
CA ALA A 398 3.40 -29.10 9.92
C ALA A 398 3.18 -28.12 8.75
N VAL A 399 1.93 -27.65 8.54
CA VAL A 399 1.61 -26.66 7.50
C VAL A 399 2.28 -25.33 7.83
N VAL A 400 2.29 -24.90 9.10
CA VAL A 400 2.92 -23.63 9.52
C VAL A 400 4.41 -23.61 9.18
N ALA A 401 5.15 -24.67 9.53
CA ALA A 401 6.59 -24.76 9.25
C ALA A 401 6.89 -24.82 7.75
N ASN A 402 6.15 -25.64 6.99
CA ASN A 402 6.34 -25.75 5.54
C ASN A 402 5.97 -24.45 4.81
N ARG A 403 4.88 -23.79 5.21
CA ARG A 403 4.48 -22.47 4.71
C ARG A 403 5.62 -21.46 4.88
N ALA A 404 6.21 -21.37 6.07
CA ALA A 404 7.28 -20.42 6.34
C ALA A 404 8.48 -20.65 5.39
N MET A 405 8.87 -21.92 5.17
CA MET A 405 9.98 -22.26 4.28
C MET A 405 9.65 -22.03 2.80
N LEU A 406 8.41 -22.31 2.37
CA LEU A 406 7.95 -21.98 1.01
C LEU A 406 7.96 -20.47 0.78
N ASN A 407 7.40 -19.67 1.70
CA ASN A 407 7.36 -18.22 1.59
C ASN A 407 8.77 -17.60 1.57
N LEU A 408 9.71 -18.15 2.34
CA LEU A 408 11.11 -17.74 2.33
C LEU A 408 11.77 -18.00 0.97
N ALA A 409 11.59 -19.20 0.40
CA ALA A 409 12.10 -19.54 -0.92
C ALA A 409 11.43 -18.70 -2.03
N ASP A 410 10.15 -18.38 -1.83
CA ASP A 410 9.33 -17.72 -2.82
C ASP A 410 9.60 -16.22 -2.92
N GLU A 411 9.69 -15.56 -1.77
CA GLU A 411 9.94 -14.13 -1.71
C GLU A 411 10.95 -13.82 -0.60
N PRO A 412 12.26 -13.99 -0.86
CA PRO A 412 13.29 -13.54 0.06
C PRO A 412 13.10 -12.07 0.41
N VAL A 413 13.34 -11.71 1.67
CA VAL A 413 13.02 -10.37 2.18
C VAL A 413 13.75 -9.26 1.42
N ASP A 414 15.01 -9.47 1.02
CA ASP A 414 15.78 -8.50 0.24
C ASP A 414 15.16 -8.23 -1.14
N ARG A 415 14.56 -9.26 -1.75
CA ARG A 415 13.85 -9.10 -3.02
C ARG A 415 12.57 -8.28 -2.85
N PHE A 416 11.87 -8.47 -1.75
CA PHE A 416 10.70 -7.68 -1.38
C PHE A 416 11.10 -6.22 -1.11
N HIS A 417 12.15 -5.98 -0.31
CA HIS A 417 12.68 -4.63 -0.03
C HIS A 417 13.13 -3.92 -1.31
N ALA A 418 13.90 -4.58 -2.17
CA ALA A 418 14.34 -4.00 -3.44
C ALA A 418 13.17 -3.62 -4.35
N TYR A 419 12.11 -4.44 -4.38
CA TYR A 419 10.89 -4.11 -5.11
C TYR A 419 10.15 -2.92 -4.48
N LEU A 420 9.95 -2.94 -3.16
CA LEU A 420 9.25 -1.88 -2.43
C LEU A 420 9.96 -0.53 -2.55
N ALA A 421 11.29 -0.50 -2.54
CA ALA A 421 12.07 0.72 -2.74
C ALA A 421 11.76 1.42 -4.07
N GLU A 422 11.64 0.65 -5.14
CA GLU A 422 11.28 1.16 -6.46
C GLU A 422 9.79 1.48 -6.57
N PHE A 423 8.94 0.63 -5.98
CA PHE A 423 7.50 0.84 -5.91
C PHE A 423 7.18 2.16 -5.20
N ALA A 424 7.84 2.45 -4.07
CA ALA A 424 7.61 3.64 -3.27
C ALA A 424 7.66 4.92 -4.11
N VAL A 425 8.71 5.11 -4.91
CA VAL A 425 8.87 6.29 -5.78
C VAL A 425 7.94 6.22 -6.98
N ARG A 426 7.90 5.07 -7.68
CA ARG A 426 7.10 4.94 -8.91
C ARG A 426 5.63 5.15 -8.64
N GLN A 427 5.10 4.51 -7.61
CA GLN A 427 3.70 4.61 -7.25
C GLN A 427 3.32 6.03 -6.82
N ALA A 428 4.15 6.69 -6.01
CA ALA A 428 3.91 8.08 -5.64
C ALA A 428 3.85 8.98 -6.88
N ARG A 429 4.74 8.80 -7.88
CA ARG A 429 4.67 9.55 -9.14
C ARG A 429 3.45 9.20 -10.00
N ARG A 430 3.06 7.92 -10.06
CA ARG A 430 1.86 7.49 -10.80
C ARG A 430 0.59 8.12 -10.25
N LEU A 431 0.48 8.28 -8.93
CA LEU A 431 -0.70 8.88 -8.28
C LEU A 431 -1.00 10.32 -8.75
N TYR A 432 -0.01 11.00 -9.33
CA TYR A 432 -0.10 12.40 -9.79
C TYR A 432 0.18 12.58 -11.29
N SER A 433 0.28 11.50 -12.06
CA SER A 433 0.57 11.61 -13.49
C SER A 433 -0.65 12.05 -14.29
N GLU A 434 -0.43 12.85 -15.34
CA GLU A 434 -1.52 13.41 -16.16
C GLU A 434 -2.48 12.34 -16.71
N ASP A 435 -1.95 11.19 -17.15
CA ASP A 435 -2.76 10.13 -17.71
C ASP A 435 -3.66 9.43 -16.66
N VAL A 436 -3.22 9.34 -15.41
CA VAL A 436 -4.02 8.81 -14.28
C VAL A 436 -5.12 9.80 -13.94
N LEU A 437 -4.76 11.07 -13.75
CA LEU A 437 -5.70 12.15 -13.45
C LEU A 437 -6.80 12.25 -14.51
N ALA A 438 -6.44 12.16 -15.78
CA ALA A 438 -7.39 12.20 -16.90
C ALA A 438 -8.31 10.97 -16.94
N LYS A 439 -7.81 9.76 -16.61
CA LYS A 439 -8.62 8.54 -16.57
C LYS A 439 -9.61 8.54 -15.41
N VAL A 440 -9.13 8.88 -14.20
CA VAL A 440 -9.96 8.97 -12.99
C VAL A 440 -11.06 10.02 -13.17
N GLY A 441 -10.74 11.19 -13.76
CA GLY A 441 -11.74 12.21 -14.08
C GLY A 441 -12.82 11.73 -15.07
N ARG A 442 -12.44 10.98 -16.13
CA ARG A 442 -13.41 10.43 -17.09
C ARG A 442 -14.29 9.33 -16.52
N ALA A 443 -13.77 8.52 -15.59
CA ALA A 443 -14.53 7.46 -14.94
C ALA A 443 -15.63 8.04 -14.03
N TRP A 444 -15.39 9.21 -13.43
CA TRP A 444 -16.35 9.90 -12.58
C TRP A 444 -17.38 10.75 -13.35
N ALA A 445 -17.02 11.24 -14.53
CA ALA A 445 -17.93 11.96 -15.42
C ALA A 445 -18.95 11.06 -16.15
N ARG A 446 -18.89 9.74 -15.97
CA ARG A 446 -19.78 8.72 -16.56
C ARG A 446 -20.60 8.06 -15.47
#